data_AF-A0A2G6DHD6-F1
#
_entry.id   AF-A0A2G6DHD6-F1
#
_cell.length_a   1.000
_cell.length_b   1.000
_cell.length_c   1.000
_cell.angle_alpha   90.00
_cell.angle_beta   90.00
_cell.angle_gamma   90.00
#
_symmetry.space_group_name_H-M   'P 1'
#
loop_
_entity.id
_entity.type
_entity.pdbx_description
1 polymer ?
#
loop_
_entity_poly.entity_id
_entity_poly.type
_entity_poly.pdbx_seq_one_letter_code
_entity_poly.pdbx_strand_id
1 'polypeptide(L)'
;MSDKNEWILSGCLLMGLILTACGEQVTPASSTATNTNLDQYNEPEIELIKSRSGEVTPIVLNAETKWGKRLYKANCISCHDAQVYQRVERKIKNREQLGNQVSRCNANLAEPLSANEVAQVAAFLNAAYYQFAE
;
A
#
# COMPACT_ATOMS: atom_id res chain seq x y z
N MET A 1 -25.90 -53.37 -10.56
CA MET A 1 -27.14 -52.57 -10.60
C MET A 1 -26.69 -51.12 -10.50
N SER A 2 -26.46 -50.37 -11.60
CA SER A 2 -27.41 -50.00 -12.66
C SER A 2 -28.79 -49.79 -12.10
N ASP A 3 -29.22 -48.54 -12.02
CA ASP A 3 -30.57 -48.09 -12.36
C ASP A 3 -30.47 -46.60 -12.76
N LYS A 4 -30.31 -46.39 -14.05
CA LYS A 4 -30.74 -45.18 -14.74
C LYS A 4 -32.21 -45.38 -15.08
N ASN A 5 -32.88 -44.28 -15.44
CA ASN A 5 -33.85 -44.26 -16.54
C ASN A 5 -35.33 -44.59 -16.13
N GLU A 6 -36.41 -43.95 -16.58
CA GLU A 6 -36.72 -42.69 -17.27
C GLU A 6 -38.24 -42.40 -17.03
N TRP A 7 -38.78 -41.44 -17.79
CA TRP A 7 -40.18 -41.33 -18.22
C TRP A 7 -41.06 -40.52 -17.23
N ILE A 8 -41.84 -39.50 -17.60
CA ILE A 8 -42.34 -39.10 -18.93
C ILE A 8 -43.20 -37.80 -18.80
N LEU A 9 -43.28 -37.05 -19.90
CA LEU A 9 -44.40 -36.19 -20.36
C LEU A 9 -44.85 -35.00 -19.49
N SER A 10 -44.77 -33.79 -20.05
CA SER A 10 -45.91 -33.23 -20.79
C SER A 10 -45.57 -31.82 -21.29
N GLY A 11 -45.90 -31.57 -22.55
CA GLY A 11 -45.48 -30.38 -23.27
C GLY A 11 -46.05 -29.06 -22.76
N CYS A 12 -45.33 -28.00 -23.09
CA CYS A 12 -45.94 -26.74 -23.50
C CYS A 12 -45.05 -26.12 -24.57
N LEU A 13 -45.49 -26.31 -25.80
CA LEU A 13 -45.02 -25.61 -26.97
C LEU A 13 -45.65 -24.21 -26.95
N LEU A 14 -44.91 -23.20 -26.53
CA LEU A 14 -45.22 -21.80 -26.85
C LEU A 14 -43.92 -21.09 -27.22
N MET A 15 -43.72 -20.97 -28.53
CA MET A 15 -42.86 -19.97 -29.13
C MET A 15 -43.30 -18.58 -28.67
N GLY A 16 -42.41 -17.87 -27.98
CA GLY A 16 -42.53 -16.45 -27.66
C GLY A 16 -41.26 -15.73 -28.09
N LEU A 17 -41.40 -14.88 -29.10
CA LEU A 17 -40.38 -14.00 -29.67
C LEU A 17 -39.75 -13.04 -28.65
N ILE A 18 -38.41 -12.97 -28.71
CA ILE A 18 -37.55 -11.77 -28.70
C ILE A 18 -37.69 -10.77 -27.53
N LEU A 19 -36.69 -10.78 -26.63
CA LEU A 19 -36.01 -9.55 -26.22
C LEU A 19 -34.50 -9.81 -26.10
N THR A 20 -33.74 -9.12 -26.94
CA THR A 20 -32.29 -8.96 -26.87
C THR A 20 -31.92 -8.27 -25.56
N ALA A 21 -31.23 -8.98 -24.67
CA ALA A 21 -30.47 -8.38 -23.58
C ALA A 21 -28.99 -8.73 -23.78
N CYS A 22 -28.16 -7.71 -23.97
CA CYS A 22 -26.70 -7.84 -24.03
C CYS A 22 -26.19 -8.40 -22.69
N GLY A 23 -25.68 -9.61 -22.69
CA GLY A 23 -24.85 -10.13 -21.62
C GLY A 23 -23.41 -9.66 -21.81
N GLU A 24 -23.06 -8.53 -21.23
CA GLU A 24 -21.68 -8.06 -21.09
C GLU A 24 -20.93 -8.96 -20.10
N GLN A 25 -19.72 -9.38 -20.47
CA GLN A 25 -18.86 -10.27 -19.69
C GLN A 25 -18.35 -9.56 -18.44
N VAL A 26 -18.83 -9.94 -17.26
CA VAL A 26 -18.24 -9.48 -15.99
C VAL A 26 -17.13 -10.46 -15.60
N THR A 27 -15.89 -10.06 -15.85
CA THR A 27 -14.73 -10.63 -15.18
C THR A 27 -14.77 -10.27 -13.69
N PRO A 28 -14.37 -11.15 -12.77
CA PRO A 28 -14.16 -10.74 -11.39
C PRO A 28 -12.87 -9.92 -11.32
N ALA A 29 -13.00 -8.60 -11.41
CA ALA A 29 -12.00 -7.70 -10.86
C ALA A 29 -11.92 -7.97 -9.35
N SER A 30 -10.80 -8.57 -8.93
CA SER A 30 -10.50 -8.80 -7.52
C SER A 30 -10.50 -7.46 -6.80
N SER A 31 -11.45 -7.33 -5.88
CA SER A 31 -11.77 -6.12 -5.13
C SER A 31 -10.58 -5.66 -4.29
N THR A 32 -10.03 -4.48 -4.59
CA THR A 32 -9.36 -3.65 -3.58
C THR A 32 -10.20 -2.40 -3.39
N ALA A 33 -11.06 -2.45 -2.38
CA ALA A 33 -11.72 -1.26 -1.84
C ALA A 33 -11.49 -1.26 -0.32
N THR A 34 -10.27 -0.95 0.11
CA THR A 34 -10.08 -0.40 1.45
C THR A 34 -10.48 1.05 1.40
N ASN A 35 -11.73 1.26 1.80
CA ASN A 35 -12.35 2.54 2.09
C ASN A 35 -11.45 3.31 3.07
N THR A 36 -10.73 4.32 2.57
CA THR A 36 -10.15 5.38 3.40
C THR A 36 -10.71 6.69 2.90
N ASN A 37 -11.48 7.33 3.76
CA ASN A 37 -12.01 8.67 3.59
C ASN A 37 -10.85 9.63 3.30
N LEU A 38 -10.69 10.01 2.03
CA LEU A 38 -9.62 10.86 1.50
C LEU A 38 -9.71 12.32 2.00
N ASP A 39 -10.75 12.68 2.75
CA ASP A 39 -10.97 14.05 3.22
C ASP A 39 -10.24 14.33 4.55
N GLN A 40 -9.71 13.30 5.23
CA GLN A 40 -8.85 13.49 6.42
C GLN A 40 -7.39 13.86 6.08
N TYR A 41 -7.04 14.07 4.80
CA TYR A 41 -5.64 14.13 4.34
C TYR A 41 -5.13 15.52 3.92
N ASN A 42 -5.97 16.55 3.92
CA ASN A 42 -5.68 17.83 3.25
C ASN A 42 -5.00 18.92 4.11
N GLU A 43 -4.76 18.72 5.40
CA GLU A 43 -4.00 19.69 6.22
C GLU A 43 -2.53 19.26 6.35
N PRO A 44 -1.52 20.04 5.93
CA PRO A 44 -0.12 19.67 6.09
C PRO A 44 0.24 19.54 7.58
N GLU A 45 0.61 18.34 8.01
CA GLU A 45 1.15 18.13 9.35
C GLU A 45 2.61 18.62 9.32
N ILE A 46 2.89 19.74 9.97
CA ILE A 46 4.26 20.21 10.17
C ILE A 46 4.83 19.42 11.35
N GLU A 47 5.68 18.43 11.05
CA GLU A 47 6.43 17.73 12.07
C GLU A 47 7.81 18.37 12.25
N LEU A 48 8.15 18.65 13.50
CA LEU A 48 9.43 19.21 13.89
C LEU A 48 10.47 18.09 13.98
N ILE A 49 11.24 17.90 12.92
CA ILE A 49 12.30 16.88 12.93
C ILE A 49 13.59 17.58 13.31
N LYS A 50 14.13 17.26 14.48
CA LYS A 50 15.41 17.80 14.94
C LYS A 50 16.50 17.23 14.05
N SER A 51 17.00 18.04 13.13
CA SER A 51 18.11 17.66 12.29
C SER A 51 19.40 17.55 13.11
N ARG A 52 20.41 16.94 12.50
CA ARG A 52 21.72 16.70 13.12
C ARG A 52 22.50 17.98 13.44
N SER A 53 22.21 19.08 12.72
CA SER A 53 22.77 20.41 12.99
C SER A 53 22.07 21.13 14.13
N GLY A 54 21.03 20.54 14.73
CA GLY A 54 20.16 21.22 15.68
C GLY A 54 19.21 22.22 15.01
N GLU A 55 19.30 22.38 13.69
CA GLU A 55 18.39 23.20 12.91
C GLU A 55 17.05 22.49 12.80
N VAL A 56 16.02 23.24 13.12
CA VAL A 56 14.65 22.79 13.11
C VAL A 56 14.07 23.17 11.75
N THR A 57 13.98 22.22 10.84
CA THR A 57 13.36 22.45 9.53
C THR A 57 11.95 21.86 9.51
N PRO A 58 10.94 22.65 9.09
CA PRO A 58 9.60 22.12 8.92
C PRO A 58 9.61 21.16 7.73
N ILE A 59 9.18 19.92 7.96
CA ILE A 59 8.93 18.99 6.85
C ILE A 59 7.46 19.09 6.48
N VAL A 60 7.20 19.50 5.23
CA VAL A 60 5.86 19.43 4.65
C VAL A 60 5.61 18.00 4.21
N LEU A 61 4.85 17.26 5.02
CA LEU A 61 4.42 15.92 4.65
C LEU A 61 3.21 15.98 3.71
N ASN A 62 3.37 15.50 2.48
CA ASN A 62 2.26 15.20 1.57
C ASN A 62 1.52 13.92 2.01
N ALA A 63 0.41 13.57 1.33
CA ALA A 63 -0.39 12.39 1.69
C ALA A 63 0.45 11.09 1.73
N GLU A 64 1.35 10.89 0.76
CA GLU A 64 2.22 9.70 0.67
C GLU A 64 3.19 9.60 1.85
N THR A 65 3.87 10.69 2.20
CA THR A 65 4.82 10.73 3.31
C THR A 65 4.14 10.65 4.68
N LYS A 66 2.90 11.14 4.81
CA LYS A 66 2.06 10.92 6.01
C LYS A 66 1.72 9.45 6.20
N TRP A 67 1.30 8.76 5.13
CA TRP A 67 1.02 7.33 5.22
C TRP A 67 2.29 6.53 5.51
N GLY A 68 3.39 6.85 4.84
CA GLY A 68 4.73 6.30 5.10
C GLY A 68 5.17 6.42 6.56
N LYS A 69 4.92 7.56 7.21
CA LYS A 69 5.18 7.77 8.64
C LYS A 69 4.39 6.80 9.53
N ARG A 70 3.09 6.60 9.25
CA ARG A 70 2.24 5.68 10.02
C ARG A 70 2.74 4.24 9.88
N LEU A 71 3.03 3.82 8.66
CA LEU A 71 3.61 2.51 8.37
C LEU A 71 4.95 2.32 9.09
N TYR A 72 5.83 3.32 9.04
CA TYR A 72 7.11 3.31 9.77
C TYR A 72 6.92 3.09 11.28
N LYS A 73 6.01 3.85 11.91
CA LYS A 73 5.72 3.73 13.34
C LYS A 73 5.10 2.39 13.72
N ALA A 74 4.32 1.78 12.84
CA ALA A 74 3.70 0.49 13.11
C ALA A 74 4.68 -0.69 12.92
N ASN A 75 5.58 -0.61 11.95
CA ASN A 75 6.30 -1.79 11.46
C ASN A 75 7.82 -1.76 11.69
N CYS A 76 8.45 -0.59 11.78
CA CYS A 76 9.90 -0.50 11.78
C CYS A 76 10.51 -0.30 13.17
N ILE A 77 9.78 0.36 14.08
CA ILE A 77 10.32 0.78 15.39
C ILE A 77 10.36 -0.35 16.43
N SER A 78 9.82 -1.53 16.13
CA SER A 78 9.87 -2.70 17.00
C SER A 78 11.26 -3.34 17.05
N CYS A 79 12.04 -3.23 15.97
CA CYS A 79 13.37 -3.82 15.88
C CYS A 79 14.50 -2.82 16.12
N HIS A 80 14.32 -1.55 15.76
CA HIS A 80 15.31 -0.49 15.99
C HIS A 80 14.64 0.89 16.02
N ASP A 81 15.29 1.88 16.62
CA ASP A 81 14.79 3.25 16.66
C ASP A 81 15.31 4.12 15.49
N ALA A 82 15.01 5.42 15.53
CA ALA A 82 15.41 6.39 14.52
C ALA A 82 16.93 6.70 14.51
N GLN A 83 17.70 6.30 15.53
CA GLN A 83 19.14 6.57 15.58
C GLN A 83 19.87 5.85 14.46
N VAL A 84 19.33 4.72 13.96
CA VAL A 84 19.91 3.98 12.83
C VAL A 84 20.04 4.84 11.58
N TYR A 85 19.11 5.77 11.36
CA TYR A 85 19.09 6.67 10.21
C TYR A 85 20.02 7.88 10.39
N GLN A 86 20.48 8.16 11.60
CA GLN A 86 21.26 9.38 11.95
C GLN A 86 22.75 9.11 12.17
N ARG A 87 23.21 7.87 11.94
CA ARG A 87 24.62 7.49 12.05
C ARG A 87 25.50 8.34 11.13
N VAL A 88 26.72 8.68 11.57
CA VAL A 88 27.69 9.44 10.76
C VAL A 88 28.00 8.67 9.47
N GLU A 89 28.27 7.38 9.62
CA GLU A 89 28.69 6.49 8.54
C GLU A 89 27.47 5.88 7.84
N ARG A 90 26.69 6.72 7.16
CA ARG A 90 25.54 6.24 6.37
C ARG A 90 26.02 5.41 5.19
N LYS A 91 25.60 4.14 5.12
CA LYS A 91 25.86 3.26 3.97
C LYS A 91 24.93 3.52 2.79
N ILE A 92 23.73 4.02 3.07
CA ILE A 92 22.73 4.39 2.06
C ILE A 92 23.09 5.78 1.50
N LYS A 93 23.24 5.88 0.18
CA LYS A 93 23.76 7.06 -0.53
C LYS A 93 22.77 7.70 -1.49
N ASN A 94 21.67 7.01 -1.82
CA ASN A 94 20.65 7.51 -2.73
C ASN A 94 19.29 6.87 -2.44
N ARG A 95 18.25 7.35 -3.13
CA ARG A 95 16.86 6.90 -2.97
C ARG A 95 16.66 5.42 -3.31
N GLU A 96 17.31 4.94 -4.38
CA GLU A 96 17.22 3.54 -4.79
C GLU A 96 17.76 2.61 -3.69
N GLN A 97 18.94 2.93 -3.15
CA GLN A 97 19.53 2.20 -2.03
C GLN A 97 18.65 2.26 -0.78
N LEU A 98 17.98 3.40 -0.53
CA LEU A 98 17.04 3.53 0.58
C LEU A 98 15.83 2.61 0.39
N GLY A 99 15.20 2.62 -0.79
CA GLY A 99 14.10 1.70 -1.12
C GLY A 99 14.52 0.24 -0.97
N ASN A 100 15.69 -0.13 -1.48
CA ASN A 100 16.26 -1.47 -1.32
C ASN A 100 16.51 -1.84 0.15
N GLN A 101 16.95 -0.89 0.97
CA GLN A 101 17.13 -1.11 2.40
C GLN A 101 15.80 -1.34 3.12
N VAL A 102 14.78 -0.52 2.82
CA VAL A 102 13.44 -0.70 3.39
C VAL A 102 12.83 -2.04 2.96
N SER A 103 13.00 -2.44 1.69
CA SER A 103 12.55 -3.75 1.20
C SER A 103 13.23 -4.90 1.95
N ARG A 104 14.53 -4.79 2.28
CA ARG A 104 15.24 -5.78 3.08
C ARG A 104 14.70 -5.85 4.51
N CYS A 105 14.41 -4.70 5.14
CA CYS A 105 13.76 -4.67 6.45
C CYS A 105 12.37 -5.32 6.40
N ASN A 106 11.59 -5.00 5.36
CA ASN A 106 10.24 -5.51 5.13
C ASN A 106 10.19 -7.05 5.05
N ALA A 107 11.19 -7.67 4.44
CA ALA A 107 11.28 -9.13 4.32
C ALA A 107 11.42 -9.87 5.66
N ASN A 108 11.67 -9.15 6.77
CA ASN A 108 11.78 -9.71 8.11
C ASN A 108 10.52 -9.46 8.97
N LEU A 109 9.50 -8.79 8.43
CA LEU A 109 8.24 -8.58 9.14
C LEU A 109 7.40 -9.86 9.14
N ALA A 110 6.61 -10.04 10.20
CA ALA A 110 5.63 -11.12 10.26
C ALA A 110 4.54 -10.96 9.19
N GLU A 111 4.15 -9.71 8.92
CA GLU A 111 3.24 -9.33 7.84
C GLU A 111 3.96 -8.32 6.92
N PRO A 112 4.46 -8.74 5.76
CA PRO A 112 5.18 -7.86 4.85
C PRO A 112 4.26 -6.79 4.24
N LEU A 113 4.78 -5.57 4.19
CA LEU A 113 4.20 -4.44 3.46
C LEU A 113 4.18 -4.70 1.96
N SER A 114 3.17 -4.18 1.27
CA SER A 114 3.12 -4.14 -0.19
C SER A 114 4.23 -3.25 -0.78
N ALA A 115 4.50 -3.41 -2.09
CA ALA A 115 5.50 -2.59 -2.78
C ALA A 115 5.21 -1.08 -2.70
N ASN A 116 3.94 -0.69 -2.77
CA ASN A 116 3.52 0.70 -2.64
C ASN A 116 3.75 1.24 -1.22
N GLU A 117 3.51 0.42 -0.20
CA GLU A 117 3.75 0.81 1.20
C GLU A 117 5.24 0.91 1.51
N VAL A 118 6.06 0.02 0.96
CA VAL A 118 7.53 0.12 1.02
C VAL A 118 8.01 1.44 0.41
N ALA A 119 7.48 1.83 -0.76
CA ALA A 119 7.82 3.10 -1.40
C ALA A 119 7.43 4.31 -0.53
N GLN A 120 6.25 4.28 0.09
CA GLN A 120 5.79 5.35 0.98
C GLN A 120 6.64 5.47 2.25
N VAL A 121 7.03 4.34 2.86
CA VAL A 121 7.99 4.34 3.98
C VAL A 121 9.34 4.91 3.54
N ALA A 122 9.86 4.51 2.39
CA ALA A 122 11.11 5.03 1.86
C ALA A 122 11.03 6.54 1.58
N ALA A 123 9.91 7.04 1.04
CA ALA A 123 9.67 8.46 0.83
C ALA A 123 9.66 9.24 2.15
N PHE A 124 8.96 8.73 3.17
CA PHE A 124 8.98 9.32 4.51
C PHE A 124 10.40 9.36 5.10
N LEU A 125 11.14 8.25 5.06
CA LEU A 125 12.50 8.19 5.58
C LEU A 125 13.43 9.13 4.81
N ASN A 126 13.24 9.27 3.50
CA ASN A 126 14.01 10.22 2.71
C ASN A 126 13.76 11.65 3.18
N ALA A 127 12.50 12.07 3.25
CA ALA A 127 12.13 13.40 3.72
C ALA A 127 12.67 13.65 5.15
N ALA A 128 12.45 12.70 6.06
CA ALA A 128 12.75 12.89 7.48
C ALA A 128 14.24 12.83 7.85
N TYR A 129 15.03 12.00 7.16
CA TYR A 129 16.39 11.69 7.63
C TYR A 129 17.47 11.84 6.56
N TYR A 130 17.18 11.51 5.30
CA TYR A 130 18.23 11.39 4.27
C TYR A 130 18.36 12.61 3.36
N GLN A 131 17.24 13.23 2.98
CA GLN A 131 17.16 14.43 2.14
C GLN A 131 17.89 14.27 0.79
N PHE A 132 17.83 13.08 0.19
CA PHE A 132 18.33 12.88 -1.15
C PHE A 132 17.43 13.63 -2.14
N ALA A 133 18.05 14.32 -3.10
CA ALA A 133 17.36 14.90 -4.25
C ALA A 133 16.67 13.80 -5.09
N GLU A 134 15.65 14.21 -5.85
CA GLU A 134 15.03 13.36 -6.89
C GLU A 134 16.02 13.02 -8.01
#